data_AF-A0A1Y6BJ70-F1
#
_entry.id   AF-A0A1Y6BJ70-F1
#
_cell.length_a   1.000
_cell.length_b   1.000
_cell.length_c   1.000
_cell.angle_alpha   90.00
_cell.angle_beta   90.00
_cell.angle_gamma   90.00
#
_symmetry.space_group_name_H-M   'P 1'
#
loop_
_entity.id
_entity.type
_entity.pdbx_description
1 polymer ?
#
loop_
_entity_poly.entity_id
_entity_poly.type
_entity_poly.pdbx_seq_one_letter_code
_entity_poly.pdbx_strand_id
1 'polypeptide(L)'
;MSASGTPADAGRNAVKRAAAEAAVELVENGMVVGLGTGSTAAFALEALARRHRQGLRFLGIPTSERTAAAARAAGLPLTTFAEHRQIDLTIDGADEVERGTLNLIKGLGGALLREKIVAAASHRLAIVADAGKLADRLGTLAPVPVEVVGFGLEATRASLEALGASTRLRKAPDGEPFATDGGNRILDCSFGPLSDPARLERRIRHVVGVVECGLFISRADPVIVADQAGVHRLDSPRAHRGSPPILLVMGLSGAGKSTVALELRARLGWPFEEGDALHPEANIAKMHAGIPLTDADREPWLARVAAWIDARRAARQPGIITCSALKRSYRQVVVGSRPEVRLVYLRGGRDLIAEHLMGRRGHFMPPTLMQSQIETLEEPDPDEDPLTVDVGSPARDVADTIIRRLAAASPAGWRATPV
;
A
#
# COMPACT_ATOMS: atom_id res chain seq x y z
N MET A 1 44.20 12.22 6.15
CA MET A 1 43.99 12.78 7.51
C MET A 1 43.07 13.97 7.33
N SER A 2 41.81 14.03 7.76
CA SER A 2 41.12 13.46 8.91
C SER A 2 39.84 12.72 8.51
N ALA A 3 39.71 11.47 8.94
CA ALA A 3 38.45 10.74 8.97
C ALA A 3 38.10 10.52 10.43
N SER A 4 37.62 11.57 11.10
CA SER A 4 37.07 11.46 12.44
C SER A 4 35.70 12.14 12.44
N GLY A 5 34.70 11.39 11.98
CA GLY A 5 33.30 11.77 12.14
C GLY A 5 32.96 11.88 13.62
N THR A 6 32.00 12.75 13.95
CA THR A 6 31.59 12.95 15.35
C THR A 6 31.00 11.66 15.94
N PRO A 7 30.99 11.46 17.28
CA PRO A 7 30.33 10.32 17.90
C PRO A 7 28.86 10.15 17.48
N ALA A 8 28.18 11.28 17.20
CA ALA A 8 26.81 11.30 16.70
C ALA A 8 26.70 10.73 15.27
N ASP A 9 27.66 11.03 14.38
CA ASP A 9 27.72 10.45 13.02
C ASP A 9 28.02 8.95 13.06
N ALA A 10 28.91 8.52 13.97
CA ALA A 10 29.20 7.11 14.18
C ALA A 10 27.94 6.33 14.62
N GLY A 11 27.19 6.88 15.58
CA GLY A 11 25.92 6.30 16.01
C GLY A 11 24.86 6.22 14.91
N ARG A 12 24.71 7.29 14.10
CA ARG A 12 23.76 7.31 12.97
C ARG A 12 24.15 6.31 11.86
N ASN A 13 25.43 6.18 11.56
CA ASN A 13 25.91 5.23 10.57
C ASN A 13 25.75 3.77 11.04
N ALA A 14 25.94 3.49 12.33
CA ALA A 14 25.71 2.15 12.89
C ALA A 14 24.25 1.72 12.72
N VAL A 15 23.30 2.61 13.01
CA VAL A 15 21.87 2.39 12.82
C VAL A 15 21.53 2.10 11.35
N LYS A 16 22.00 2.95 10.43
CA LYS A 16 21.80 2.73 8.98
C LYS A 16 22.37 1.41 8.49
N ARG A 17 23.54 1.02 8.98
CA ARG A 17 24.18 -0.26 8.67
C ARG A 17 23.36 -1.44 9.17
N ALA A 18 22.82 -1.38 10.39
CA ALA A 18 22.00 -2.45 10.95
C ALA A 18 20.72 -2.69 10.14
N ALA A 19 20.00 -1.63 9.76
CA ALA A 19 18.83 -1.75 8.88
C ALA A 19 19.20 -2.35 7.50
N ALA A 20 20.32 -1.90 6.94
CA ALA A 20 20.81 -2.39 5.65
C ALA A 20 21.19 -3.88 5.70
N GLU A 21 21.87 -4.33 6.75
CA GLU A 21 22.25 -5.73 6.91
C GLU A 21 21.04 -6.64 7.03
N ALA A 22 20.03 -6.26 7.82
CA ALA A 22 18.78 -7.00 7.93
C ALA A 22 18.02 -7.09 6.60
N ALA A 23 18.03 -6.03 5.78
CA ALA A 23 17.40 -6.05 4.46
C ALA A 23 18.12 -6.98 3.48
N VAL A 24 19.45 -7.04 3.56
CA VAL A 24 20.27 -7.86 2.68
C VAL A 24 20.10 -9.35 2.95
N GLU A 25 19.69 -9.76 4.14
CA GLU A 25 19.34 -11.17 4.43
C GLU A 25 18.13 -11.67 3.62
N LEU A 26 17.29 -10.78 3.09
CA LEU A 26 16.18 -11.13 2.20
C LEU A 26 16.62 -11.53 0.79
N VAL A 27 17.90 -11.34 0.44
CA VAL A 27 18.43 -11.69 -0.88
C VAL A 27 18.87 -13.15 -0.90
N GLU A 28 18.34 -13.88 -1.88
CA GLU A 28 18.60 -15.30 -2.11
C GLU A 28 19.38 -15.51 -3.43
N ASN A 29 19.91 -16.73 -3.60
CA ASN A 29 20.60 -17.09 -4.84
C ASN A 29 19.66 -17.05 -6.04
N GLY A 30 20.13 -16.51 -7.17
CA GLY A 30 19.39 -16.43 -8.43
C GLY A 30 18.52 -15.19 -8.57
N MET A 31 18.36 -14.37 -7.52
CA MET A 31 17.54 -13.16 -7.60
C MET A 31 18.14 -12.09 -8.52
N VAL A 32 17.25 -11.34 -9.17
CA VAL A 32 17.54 -10.00 -9.71
C VAL A 32 17.22 -8.98 -8.64
N VAL A 33 18.22 -8.17 -8.26
CA VAL A 33 18.15 -7.25 -7.13
C VAL A 33 18.26 -5.81 -7.62
N GLY A 34 17.26 -4.98 -7.31
CA GLY A 34 17.35 -3.55 -7.50
C GLY A 34 18.25 -2.92 -6.43
N LEU A 35 19.27 -2.18 -6.88
CA LEU A 35 20.27 -1.55 -6.02
C LEU A 35 19.91 -0.07 -5.83
N GLY A 36 19.42 0.27 -4.65
CA GLY A 36 18.99 1.61 -4.29
C GLY A 36 20.06 2.69 -4.30
N THR A 37 19.65 3.93 -4.02
CA THR A 37 20.53 5.11 -4.04
C THR A 37 20.47 5.85 -2.70
N GLY A 38 21.62 6.36 -2.25
CA GLY A 38 21.74 7.20 -1.06
C GLY A 38 22.57 6.55 0.06
N SER A 39 22.75 7.30 1.16
CA SER A 39 23.67 6.91 2.24
C SER A 39 23.31 5.59 2.93
N THR A 40 22.02 5.31 3.14
CA THR A 40 21.58 4.04 3.74
C THR A 40 21.70 2.88 2.74
N ALA A 41 21.31 3.10 1.47
CA ALA A 41 21.44 2.11 0.41
C ALA A 41 22.91 1.72 0.13
N ALA A 42 23.87 2.65 0.33
CA ALA A 42 25.30 2.36 0.22
C ALA A 42 25.76 1.29 1.22
N PHE A 43 25.24 1.28 2.46
CA PHE A 43 25.53 0.20 3.41
C PHE A 43 24.95 -1.15 2.97
N ALA A 44 23.79 -1.13 2.30
CA ALA A 44 23.20 -2.35 1.74
C ALA A 44 24.06 -2.90 0.60
N LEU A 45 24.59 -2.02 -0.25
CA LEU A 45 25.52 -2.38 -1.32
C LEU A 45 26.82 -2.99 -0.76
N GLU A 46 27.39 -2.41 0.30
CA GLU A 46 28.56 -2.96 1.01
C GLU A 46 28.28 -4.36 1.56
N ALA A 47 27.13 -4.55 2.20
CA ALA A 47 26.71 -5.83 2.76
C ALA A 47 26.48 -6.88 1.65
N LEU A 48 25.86 -6.50 0.53
CA LEU A 48 25.70 -7.36 -0.64
C LEU A 48 27.05 -7.77 -1.25
N ALA A 49 27.99 -6.84 -1.39
CA ALA A 49 29.32 -7.14 -1.89
C ALA A 49 30.05 -8.14 -0.99
N ARG A 50 29.89 -8.03 0.33
CA ARG A 50 30.42 -8.99 1.30
C ARG A 50 29.78 -10.38 1.15
N ARG A 51 28.45 -10.48 1.08
CA ARG A 51 27.75 -11.76 0.88
C ARG A 51 28.09 -12.39 -0.49
N HIS A 52 28.27 -11.57 -1.53
CA HIS A 52 28.69 -12.04 -2.85
C HIS A 52 30.06 -12.73 -2.81
N ARG A 53 31.03 -12.11 -2.12
CA ARG A 53 32.35 -12.73 -1.87
C ARG A 53 32.26 -14.02 -1.05
N GLN A 54 31.25 -14.14 -0.19
CA GLN A 54 30.97 -15.34 0.61
C GLN A 54 30.19 -16.43 -0.14
N GLY A 55 29.81 -16.20 -1.40
CA GLY A 55 29.18 -17.21 -2.24
C GLY A 55 27.77 -16.87 -2.73
N LEU A 56 27.13 -15.80 -2.24
CA LEU A 56 25.82 -15.36 -2.75
C LEU A 56 25.92 -15.01 -4.25
N ARG A 57 24.96 -15.46 -5.05
CA ARG A 57 24.89 -15.20 -6.50
C ARG A 57 23.56 -14.54 -6.83
N PHE A 58 23.62 -13.32 -7.34
CA PHE A 58 22.47 -12.51 -7.77
C PHE A 58 22.92 -11.58 -8.91
N LEU A 59 21.99 -10.91 -9.59
CA LEU A 59 22.30 -9.87 -10.58
C LEU A 59 21.73 -8.52 -10.12
N GLY A 60 22.49 -7.43 -10.26
CA GLY A 60 22.08 -6.10 -9.81
C GLY A 60 21.53 -5.20 -10.93
N ILE A 61 20.45 -4.46 -10.64
CA ILE A 61 19.99 -3.32 -11.47
C ILE A 61 20.06 -2.03 -10.65
N PRO A 62 20.97 -1.09 -10.96
CA PRO A 62 21.18 0.12 -10.16
C PRO A 62 20.13 1.20 -10.41
N THR A 63 19.75 1.94 -9.35
CA THR A 63 18.82 3.07 -9.46
C THR A 63 19.50 4.41 -9.79
N SER A 64 20.83 4.47 -9.91
CA SER A 64 21.56 5.67 -10.36
C SER A 64 22.91 5.31 -10.99
N GLU A 65 23.48 6.23 -11.77
CA GLU A 65 24.86 6.07 -12.27
C GLU A 65 25.87 5.99 -11.12
N ARG A 66 25.64 6.72 -10.03
CA ARG A 66 26.44 6.65 -8.81
C ARG A 66 26.40 5.25 -8.19
N THR A 67 25.22 4.65 -8.04
CA THR A 67 25.09 3.27 -7.53
C THR A 67 25.70 2.27 -8.50
N ALA A 68 25.54 2.46 -9.82
CA ALA A 68 26.15 1.60 -10.82
C ALA A 68 27.69 1.59 -10.72
N ALA A 69 28.31 2.77 -10.61
CA ALA A 69 29.74 2.90 -10.42
C ALA A 69 30.22 2.24 -9.13
N ALA A 70 29.53 2.46 -8.01
CA ALA A 70 29.85 1.85 -6.73
C ALA A 70 29.72 0.31 -6.77
N ALA A 71 28.69 -0.22 -7.42
CA ALA A 71 28.47 -1.66 -7.55
C ALA A 71 29.58 -2.32 -8.39
N ARG A 72 29.98 -1.70 -9.51
CA ARG A 72 31.12 -2.16 -10.33
C ARG A 72 32.43 -2.14 -9.53
N ALA A 73 32.70 -1.07 -8.80
CA ALA A 73 33.89 -0.96 -7.97
C ALA A 73 33.93 -2.02 -6.86
N ALA A 74 32.76 -2.43 -6.35
CA ALA A 74 32.61 -3.49 -5.36
C ALA A 74 32.64 -4.92 -5.95
N GLY A 75 32.77 -5.06 -7.27
CA GLY A 75 32.79 -6.35 -7.97
C GLY A 75 31.42 -7.05 -8.04
N LEU A 76 30.32 -6.30 -7.94
CA LEU A 76 28.98 -6.86 -8.05
C LEU A 76 28.57 -7.01 -9.52
N PRO A 77 28.02 -8.17 -9.93
CA PRO A 77 27.54 -8.36 -11.29
C PRO A 77 26.28 -7.52 -11.51
N LEU A 78 26.23 -6.81 -12.64
CA LEU A 78 25.10 -5.98 -13.05
C LEU A 78 24.42 -6.56 -14.28
N THR A 79 23.13 -6.30 -14.41
CA THR A 79 22.32 -6.60 -15.59
C THR A 79 21.51 -5.37 -16.02
N THR A 80 20.64 -5.51 -17.01
CA THR A 80 19.84 -4.43 -17.60
C THR A 80 18.39 -4.85 -17.80
N PHE A 81 17.51 -3.88 -18.02
CA PHE A 81 16.10 -4.15 -18.40
C PHE A 81 15.94 -4.84 -19.77
N ALA A 82 16.97 -4.84 -20.62
CA ALA A 82 16.94 -5.58 -21.88
C ALA A 82 17.02 -7.10 -21.65
N GLU A 83 17.75 -7.52 -20.61
CA GLU A 83 17.94 -8.92 -20.23
C GLU A 83 16.90 -9.38 -19.20
N HIS A 84 16.63 -8.54 -18.19
CA HIS A 84 15.74 -8.83 -17.08
C HIS A 84 14.71 -7.71 -16.89
N ARG A 85 13.48 -7.95 -17.35
CA ARG A 85 12.37 -6.98 -17.25
C ARG A 85 11.72 -6.93 -15.87
N GLN A 86 11.93 -7.96 -15.05
CA GLN A 86 11.33 -8.12 -13.73
C GLN A 86 12.42 -8.29 -12.68
N ILE A 87 12.21 -7.69 -11.52
CA ILE A 87 13.15 -7.64 -10.39
C ILE A 87 12.49 -8.34 -9.20
N ASP A 88 13.21 -9.22 -8.51
CA ASP A 88 12.67 -9.98 -7.39
C ASP A 88 12.55 -9.12 -6.12
N LEU A 89 13.62 -8.38 -5.83
CA LEU A 89 13.71 -7.54 -4.65
C LEU A 89 14.51 -6.28 -4.96
N THR A 90 13.97 -5.11 -4.65
CA THR A 90 14.76 -3.88 -4.57
C THR A 90 15.03 -3.55 -3.11
N ILE A 91 16.28 -3.18 -2.78
CA ILE A 91 16.62 -2.61 -1.48
C ILE A 91 16.98 -1.13 -1.70
N ASP A 92 16.25 -0.22 -1.06
CA ASP A 92 16.47 1.22 -1.25
C ASP A 92 16.19 2.02 0.03
N GLY A 93 16.67 3.26 0.08
CA GLY A 93 16.37 4.19 1.16
C GLY A 93 15.07 4.97 0.95
N ALA A 94 14.64 5.69 1.99
CA ALA A 94 13.58 6.68 1.92
C ALA A 94 13.98 7.99 2.62
N ASP A 95 13.42 9.09 2.13
CA ASP A 95 13.62 10.41 2.71
C ASP A 95 12.63 10.70 3.84
N GLU A 96 11.43 10.13 3.73
CA GLU A 96 10.38 10.10 4.74
C GLU A 96 9.51 8.85 4.53
N VAL A 97 9.05 8.23 5.62
CA VAL A 97 8.18 7.05 5.62
C VAL A 97 6.97 7.38 6.49
N GLU A 98 5.77 7.26 5.93
CA GLU A 98 4.53 7.46 6.66
C GLU A 98 4.19 6.24 7.52
N ARG A 99 3.99 6.49 8.82
CA ARG A 99 3.56 5.46 9.77
C ARG A 99 2.19 4.93 9.36
N GLY A 100 2.03 3.63 9.52
CA GLY A 100 0.83 2.91 9.09
C GLY A 100 0.89 2.53 7.62
N THR A 101 0.78 3.49 6.70
CA THR A 101 0.64 3.18 5.26
C THR A 101 1.92 2.66 4.64
N LEU A 102 3.08 3.05 5.20
CA LEU A 102 4.41 2.87 4.62
C LEU A 102 4.57 3.51 3.24
N ASN A 103 3.76 4.52 2.92
CA ASN A 103 4.01 5.41 1.78
C ASN A 103 5.32 6.17 2.03
N LEU A 104 6.01 6.55 0.95
CA LEU A 104 7.33 7.16 1.04
C LEU A 104 7.39 8.50 0.31
N ILE A 105 8.23 9.39 0.83
CA ILE A 105 8.93 10.38 0.02
C ILE A 105 10.34 9.86 -0.27
N LYS A 106 10.75 9.93 -1.53
CA LYS A 106 12.07 9.57 -2.05
C LYS A 106 12.55 10.62 -3.04
N GLY A 107 13.83 10.57 -3.40
CA GLY A 107 14.39 11.40 -4.46
C GLY A 107 15.22 12.59 -4.04
N LEU A 108 15.45 12.83 -2.74
CA LEU A 108 16.42 13.85 -2.30
C LEU A 108 17.84 13.54 -2.77
N GLY A 109 18.15 12.26 -3.01
CA GLY A 109 19.40 11.80 -3.62
C GLY A 109 19.57 12.10 -5.11
N GLY A 110 18.50 12.57 -5.79
CA GLY A 110 18.51 13.00 -7.19
C GLY A 110 18.17 11.94 -8.24
N ALA A 111 17.83 10.71 -7.82
CA ALA A 111 17.62 9.56 -8.71
C ALA A 111 16.16 9.08 -8.79
N LEU A 112 15.20 9.95 -8.43
CA LEU A 112 13.80 9.57 -8.16
C LEU A 112 13.13 8.81 -9.31
N LEU A 113 13.38 9.21 -10.57
CA LEU A 113 12.78 8.56 -11.73
C LEU A 113 13.29 7.11 -11.88
N ARG A 114 14.61 6.93 -11.82
CA ARG A 114 15.24 5.60 -11.94
C ARG A 114 14.89 4.71 -10.74
N GLU A 115 14.87 5.26 -9.53
CA GLU A 115 14.36 4.60 -8.33
C GLU A 115 12.91 4.11 -8.54
N LYS A 116 12.03 4.95 -9.10
CA LYS A 116 10.63 4.58 -9.34
C LYS A 116 10.46 3.54 -10.45
N ILE A 117 11.27 3.61 -11.51
CA ILE A 117 11.28 2.59 -12.58
C ILE A 117 11.68 1.22 -12.01
N VAL A 118 12.77 1.15 -11.26
CA VAL A 118 13.25 -0.08 -10.62
C VAL A 118 12.22 -0.60 -9.62
N ALA A 119 11.69 0.26 -8.75
CA ALA A 119 10.63 -0.09 -7.81
C ALA A 119 9.36 -0.61 -8.52
N ALA A 120 9.04 -0.09 -9.71
CA ALA A 120 7.88 -0.56 -10.49
C ALA A 120 8.09 -1.88 -11.21
N ALA A 121 9.33 -2.22 -11.54
CA ALA A 121 9.69 -3.54 -12.06
C ALA A 121 9.86 -4.59 -10.96
N SER A 122 9.81 -4.19 -9.68
CA SER A 122 10.09 -5.06 -8.53
C SER A 122 8.85 -5.78 -8.00
N HIS A 123 9.01 -7.06 -7.66
CA HIS A 123 8.01 -7.80 -6.88
C HIS A 123 7.92 -7.27 -5.45
N ARG A 124 9.07 -6.94 -4.85
CA ARG A 124 9.18 -6.43 -3.47
C ARG A 124 10.13 -5.23 -3.44
N LEU A 125 9.79 -4.22 -2.65
CA LEU A 125 10.63 -3.04 -2.41
C LEU A 125 10.92 -2.94 -0.92
N ALA A 126 12.03 -3.52 -0.50
CA ALA A 126 12.53 -3.37 0.86
C ALA A 126 13.09 -1.95 1.05
N ILE A 127 12.54 -1.22 2.02
CA ILE A 127 13.02 0.11 2.38
C ILE A 127 13.87 0.03 3.63
N VAL A 128 15.06 0.64 3.60
CA VAL A 128 15.96 0.75 4.75
C VAL A 128 15.99 2.19 5.26
N ALA A 129 15.71 2.37 6.54
CA ALA A 129 15.62 3.69 7.14
C ALA A 129 16.10 3.70 8.61
N ASP A 130 16.55 4.86 9.08
CA ASP A 130 16.65 5.13 10.51
C ASP A 130 15.32 5.66 11.05
N ALA A 131 15.06 5.52 12.35
CA ALA A 131 13.79 5.94 12.95
C ALA A 131 13.48 7.45 12.78
N GLY A 132 14.49 8.30 12.51
CA GLY A 132 14.30 9.72 12.22
C GLY A 132 13.63 9.98 10.87
N LYS A 133 13.42 8.96 10.05
CA LYS A 133 12.69 9.01 8.78
C LYS A 133 11.19 8.73 8.91
N LEU A 134 10.73 8.29 10.08
CA LEU A 134 9.33 7.96 10.29
C LEU A 134 8.50 9.19 10.67
N ALA A 135 7.41 9.43 9.95
CA ALA A 135 6.47 10.53 10.19
C ALA A 135 5.03 10.03 10.28
N ASP A 136 4.16 10.73 11.01
CA ASP A 136 2.72 10.39 11.05
C ASP A 136 2.01 10.66 9.72
N ARG A 137 2.52 11.64 8.95
CA ARG A 137 2.05 11.99 7.60
C ARG A 137 3.22 12.41 6.75
N LEU A 138 3.23 12.01 5.47
CA LEU A 138 4.22 12.49 4.51
C LEU A 138 4.22 14.01 4.37
N GLY A 139 5.36 14.60 4.00
CA GLY A 139 5.50 16.05 3.80
C GLY A 139 5.76 16.81 5.09
N THR A 140 5.94 16.09 6.21
CA THR A 140 6.27 16.66 7.51
C THR A 140 7.78 16.85 7.65
N LEU A 141 8.56 15.86 7.20
CA LEU A 141 10.02 15.83 7.35
C LEU A 141 10.76 16.22 6.07
N ALA A 142 10.19 15.94 4.90
CA ALA A 142 10.83 16.16 3.62
C ALA A 142 9.89 16.85 2.61
N PRO A 143 10.41 17.74 1.73
CA PRO A 143 9.67 18.17 0.56
C PRO A 143 9.50 16.99 -0.41
N VAL A 144 8.50 17.05 -1.29
CA VAL A 144 8.36 16.11 -2.41
C VAL A 144 9.25 16.58 -3.56
N PRO A 145 10.30 15.83 -3.94
CA PRO A 145 11.08 16.15 -5.14
C PRO A 145 10.23 15.92 -6.39
N VAL A 146 10.20 16.86 -7.32
CA VAL A 146 9.52 16.72 -8.61
C VAL A 146 10.54 16.91 -9.71
N GLU A 147 10.78 15.87 -10.50
CA GLU A 147 11.63 15.92 -11.68
C GLU A 147 10.85 16.54 -12.83
N VAL A 148 11.40 17.59 -13.43
CA VAL A 148 10.77 18.38 -14.48
C VAL A 148 11.74 18.61 -15.63
N VAL A 149 11.21 18.65 -16.85
CA VAL A 149 12.00 19.00 -18.03
C VAL A 149 12.55 20.42 -17.89
N GLY A 150 13.71 20.69 -18.50
CA GLY A 150 14.34 22.01 -18.43
C GLY A 150 13.59 23.10 -19.21
N PHE A 151 12.88 22.72 -20.28
CA PHE A 151 12.12 23.66 -21.11
C PHE A 151 10.84 24.09 -20.40
N GLY A 152 10.62 25.40 -20.25
CA GLY A 152 9.43 25.94 -19.60
C GLY A 152 9.40 25.74 -18.08
N LEU A 153 10.56 25.60 -17.44
CA LEU A 153 10.72 25.36 -16.00
C LEU A 153 9.86 26.30 -15.15
N GLU A 154 9.82 27.59 -15.47
CA GLU A 154 9.06 28.61 -14.74
C GLU A 154 7.55 28.37 -14.84
N ALA A 155 7.05 27.93 -16.00
CA ALA A 155 5.64 27.62 -16.20
C ALA A 155 5.22 26.32 -15.49
N THR A 156 6.07 25.28 -15.55
CA THR A 156 5.85 24.04 -14.78
C THR A 156 5.90 24.32 -13.29
N ARG A 157 6.83 25.17 -12.82
CA ARG A 157 6.90 25.62 -11.43
C ARG A 157 5.60 26.31 -10.99
N ALA A 158 5.12 27.30 -11.75
CA ALA A 158 3.89 28.01 -11.44
C ALA A 158 2.68 27.06 -11.36
N SER A 159 2.64 26.04 -12.22
CA SER A 159 1.60 25.01 -12.19
C SER A 159 1.65 24.14 -10.92
N LEU A 160 2.84 23.80 -10.43
CA LEU A 160 3.02 23.09 -9.16
C LEU A 160 2.65 23.98 -7.96
N GLU A 161 2.99 25.27 -8.00
CA GLU A 161 2.60 26.25 -6.98
C GLU A 161 1.08 26.40 -6.90
N ALA A 162 0.37 26.36 -8.03
CA ALA A 162 -1.09 26.33 -8.08
C ALA A 162 -1.71 25.06 -7.46
N LEU A 163 -0.94 23.97 -7.31
CA LEU A 163 -1.37 22.79 -6.55
C LEU A 163 -1.20 22.96 -5.02
N GLY A 164 -0.60 24.06 -4.58
CA GLY A 164 -0.32 24.38 -3.17
C GLY A 164 1.15 24.16 -2.76
N ALA A 165 2.07 23.98 -3.72
CA ALA A 165 3.49 23.80 -3.40
C ALA A 165 4.17 25.13 -3.09
N SER A 166 5.05 25.15 -2.08
CA SER A 166 6.20 26.07 -2.06
C SER A 166 7.37 25.37 -2.75
N THR A 167 7.90 25.95 -3.82
CA THR A 167 8.90 25.29 -4.66
C THR A 167 10.29 25.88 -4.51
N ARG A 168 11.31 25.02 -4.55
CA ARG A 168 12.73 25.41 -4.63
C ARG A 168 13.42 24.61 -5.72
N LEU A 169 14.05 25.30 -6.67
CA LEU A 169 14.93 24.64 -7.64
C LEU A 169 16.15 24.08 -6.92
N ARG A 170 16.36 22.76 -7.06
CA ARG A 170 17.51 22.09 -6.49
C ARG A 170 18.79 22.56 -7.18
N LYS A 171 19.80 22.87 -6.38
CA LYS A 171 21.13 23.27 -6.84
C LYS A 171 22.15 22.16 -6.56
N ALA A 172 23.11 22.01 -7.46
CA ALA A 172 24.32 21.22 -7.24
C ALA A 172 25.28 21.97 -6.28
N PRO A 173 26.34 21.31 -5.77
CA PRO A 173 27.28 21.93 -4.83
C PRO A 173 28.00 23.18 -5.35
N ASP A 174 28.15 23.29 -6.67
CA ASP A 174 28.69 24.45 -7.38
C ASP A 174 27.69 25.62 -7.49
N GLY A 175 26.45 25.44 -7.08
CA GLY A 175 25.38 26.45 -7.12
C GLY A 175 24.54 26.45 -8.39
N GLU A 176 24.93 25.67 -9.41
CA GLU A 176 24.19 25.52 -10.66
C GLU A 176 22.93 24.66 -10.47
N PRO A 177 21.91 24.75 -11.35
CA PRO A 177 20.76 23.86 -11.31
C PRO A 177 21.16 22.40 -11.37
N PHE A 178 20.72 21.60 -10.39
CA PHE A 178 20.97 20.17 -10.36
C PHE A 178 20.45 19.50 -11.64
N ALA A 179 21.24 18.58 -12.19
CA ALA A 179 20.86 17.75 -13.32
C ALA A 179 20.67 16.30 -12.85
N THR A 180 19.52 15.69 -13.19
CA THR A 180 19.31 14.26 -12.94
C THR A 180 20.13 13.41 -13.90
N ASP A 181 20.24 12.11 -13.66
CA ASP A 181 20.84 11.16 -14.61
C ASP A 181 20.13 11.16 -15.99
N GLY A 182 18.89 11.68 -16.05
CA GLY A 182 18.12 11.88 -17.28
C GLY A 182 18.26 13.28 -17.90
N GLY A 183 19.09 14.16 -17.34
CA GLY A 183 19.31 15.53 -17.82
C GLY A 183 18.22 16.54 -17.43
N ASN A 184 17.29 16.16 -16.56
CA ASN A 184 16.18 17.01 -16.11
C ASN A 184 16.56 17.85 -14.87
N ARG A 185 15.63 18.71 -14.43
CA ARG A 185 15.74 19.52 -13.21
C ARG A 185 14.88 18.94 -12.10
N ILE A 186 15.18 19.30 -10.85
CA ILE A 186 14.33 18.94 -9.70
C ILE A 186 13.83 20.20 -9.00
N LEU A 187 12.51 20.29 -8.81
CA LEU A 187 11.86 21.22 -7.90
C LEU A 187 11.53 20.48 -6.60
N ASP A 188 12.16 20.90 -5.51
CA ASP A 188 11.80 20.47 -4.15
C ASP A 188 10.51 21.18 -3.74
N CYS A 189 9.40 20.44 -3.66
CA CYS A 189 8.05 20.98 -3.47
C CYS A 189 7.53 20.66 -2.07
N SER A 190 7.42 21.68 -1.22
CA SER A 190 6.84 21.56 0.12
C SER A 190 5.33 21.83 0.08
N PHE A 191 4.54 20.85 0.51
CA PHE A 191 3.06 20.96 0.61
C PHE A 191 2.57 20.97 2.08
N GLY A 192 3.50 20.80 3.04
CA GLY A 192 3.18 20.48 4.43
C GLY A 192 2.67 19.03 4.58
N PRO A 193 2.15 18.67 5.77
CA PRO A 193 1.62 17.34 6.04
C PRO A 193 0.48 16.97 5.07
N LEU A 194 0.67 15.89 4.33
CA LEU A 194 -0.22 15.46 3.28
C LEU A 194 -1.46 14.75 3.85
N SER A 195 -2.65 15.14 3.38
CA SER A 195 -3.91 14.46 3.72
C SER A 195 -4.24 13.30 2.80
N ASP A 196 -3.83 13.39 1.53
CA ASP A 196 -4.03 12.37 0.50
C ASP A 196 -2.83 12.33 -0.46
N PRO A 197 -1.75 11.62 -0.08
CA PRO A 197 -0.54 11.51 -0.90
C PRO A 197 -0.79 10.93 -2.29
N ALA A 198 -1.72 9.96 -2.41
CA ALA A 198 -2.06 9.32 -3.68
C ALA A 198 -2.72 10.29 -4.66
N ARG A 199 -3.67 11.09 -4.19
CA ARG A 199 -4.30 12.13 -5.01
C ARG A 199 -3.29 13.20 -5.40
N LEU A 200 -2.39 13.59 -4.50
CA LEU A 200 -1.36 14.57 -4.82
C LEU A 200 -0.37 14.04 -5.86
N GLU A 201 0.12 12.80 -5.73
CA GLU A 201 1.00 12.15 -6.74
C GLU A 201 0.34 12.22 -8.13
N ARG A 202 -0.93 11.80 -8.22
CA ARG A 202 -1.68 11.86 -9.47
C ARG A 202 -1.77 13.29 -10.01
N ARG A 203 -2.10 14.29 -9.19
CA ARG A 203 -2.21 15.69 -9.64
C ARG A 203 -0.88 16.22 -10.15
N ILE A 204 0.23 15.96 -9.44
CA ILE A 204 1.58 16.36 -9.87
C ILE A 204 1.91 15.75 -11.23
N ARG A 205 1.64 14.45 -11.42
CA ARG A 205 1.88 13.74 -12.68
C ARG A 205 1.05 14.23 -13.87
N HIS A 206 -0.05 14.94 -13.66
CA HIS A 206 -0.85 15.53 -14.74
C HIS A 206 -0.33 16.91 -15.18
N VAL A 207 0.65 17.49 -14.47
CA VAL A 207 1.23 18.77 -14.86
C VAL A 207 2.17 18.56 -16.04
N VAL A 208 1.91 19.27 -17.15
CA VAL A 208 2.78 19.23 -18.33
C VAL A 208 4.18 19.77 -17.97
N GLY A 209 5.20 19.02 -18.37
CA GLY A 209 6.61 19.29 -18.04
C GLY A 209 7.10 18.54 -16.79
N VAL A 210 6.22 17.96 -15.98
CA VAL A 210 6.61 16.99 -14.95
C VAL A 210 6.97 15.66 -15.62
N VAL A 211 8.13 15.12 -15.24
CA VAL A 211 8.59 13.79 -15.64
C VAL A 211 8.13 12.75 -14.63
N GLU A 212 8.42 12.99 -13.34
CA GLU A 212 7.97 12.13 -12.22
C GLU A 212 8.12 12.87 -10.88
N CYS A 213 7.55 12.34 -9.79
CA CYS A 213 7.72 12.89 -8.44
C CYS A 213 8.12 11.86 -7.39
N GLY A 214 8.61 12.34 -6.26
CA GLY A 214 9.18 11.53 -5.19
C GLY A 214 8.17 10.86 -4.27
N LEU A 215 6.87 10.90 -4.57
CA LEU A 215 5.86 10.14 -3.83
C LEU A 215 5.86 8.68 -4.31
N PHE A 216 6.08 7.73 -3.41
CA PHE A 216 6.03 6.30 -3.69
C PHE A 216 4.90 5.70 -2.86
N ILE A 217 3.74 5.56 -3.50
CA ILE A 217 2.49 5.20 -2.84
C ILE A 217 2.25 3.70 -2.96
N SER A 218 2.00 3.04 -1.83
CA SER A 218 1.69 1.60 -1.75
C SER A 218 2.74 0.71 -2.43
N ARG A 219 4.04 1.01 -2.21
CA ARG A 219 5.15 0.27 -2.82
C ARG A 219 6.02 -0.50 -1.83
N ALA A 220 6.21 0.01 -0.62
CA ALA A 220 7.20 -0.53 0.32
C ALA A 220 6.76 -1.88 0.92
N ASP A 221 7.62 -2.88 0.80
CA ASP A 221 7.50 -4.19 1.42
C ASP A 221 8.86 -4.93 1.52
N PRO A 222 9.42 -5.14 2.73
CA PRO A 222 9.07 -4.50 4.01
C PRO A 222 9.73 -3.13 4.18
N VAL A 223 9.40 -2.38 5.23
CA VAL A 223 10.25 -1.28 5.72
C VAL A 223 11.04 -1.76 6.93
N ILE A 224 12.36 -1.73 6.85
CA ILE A 224 13.28 -2.10 7.91
C ILE A 224 13.84 -0.82 8.52
N VAL A 225 13.47 -0.59 9.78
CA VAL A 225 13.84 0.59 10.54
C VAL A 225 14.82 0.18 11.62
N ALA A 226 15.94 0.88 11.74
CA ALA A 226 16.81 0.72 12.88
C ALA A 226 16.80 1.96 13.79
N ASP A 227 17.02 1.73 15.07
CA ASP A 227 17.28 2.75 16.09
C ASP A 227 18.28 2.22 17.14
N GLN A 228 18.41 2.91 18.27
CA GLN A 228 19.32 2.49 19.36
C GLN A 228 18.83 1.24 20.09
N ALA A 229 17.54 0.91 20.00
CA ALA A 229 16.96 -0.28 20.64
C ALA A 229 17.09 -1.53 19.77
N GLY A 230 17.25 -1.37 18.46
CA GLY A 230 17.55 -2.48 17.55
C GLY A 230 17.02 -2.27 16.14
N VAL A 231 16.84 -3.37 15.42
CA VAL A 231 16.24 -3.40 14.09
C VAL A 231 14.79 -3.87 14.19
N HIS A 232 13.90 -3.12 13.59
CA HIS A 232 12.46 -3.33 13.59
C HIS A 232 11.98 -3.51 12.16
N ARG A 233 11.23 -4.57 11.93
CA ARG A 233 10.56 -4.79 10.65
C ARG A 233 9.13 -4.27 10.71
N LEU A 234 8.81 -3.37 9.79
CA LEU A 234 7.46 -2.88 9.54
C LEU A 234 6.98 -3.52 8.24
N ASP A 235 6.07 -4.47 8.37
CA ASP A 235 5.35 -4.98 7.21
C ASP A 235 4.18 -4.03 6.93
N SER A 236 3.98 -3.65 5.66
CA SER A 236 2.77 -2.90 5.33
C SER A 236 1.59 -3.86 5.53
N PRO A 237 0.53 -3.47 6.25
CA PRO A 237 -0.74 -4.22 6.24
C PRO A 237 -1.31 -4.40 4.83
N ARG A 238 -0.76 -3.64 3.85
CA ARG A 238 -1.09 -3.66 2.42
C ARG A 238 0.05 -4.17 1.53
N ALA A 239 1.16 -4.61 2.10
CA ALA A 239 2.27 -5.22 1.36
C ALA A 239 1.89 -6.57 0.76
N HIS A 240 0.74 -7.12 1.14
CA HIS A 240 0.09 -8.10 0.30
C HIS A 240 -0.76 -7.37 -0.75
N ARG A 241 -0.49 -7.37 -2.06
CA ARG A 241 0.36 -8.16 -2.96
C ARG A 241 0.49 -7.34 -4.25
N GLY A 242 1.41 -7.67 -5.16
CA GLY A 242 1.37 -7.23 -6.57
C GLY A 242 0.14 -7.74 -7.36
N SER A 243 -1.05 -7.75 -6.74
CA SER A 243 -2.36 -8.14 -7.25
C SER A 243 -3.42 -7.26 -6.58
N PRO A 244 -4.39 -6.71 -7.33
CA PRO A 244 -5.34 -5.74 -6.81
C PRO A 244 -6.29 -6.33 -5.74
N PRO A 245 -6.75 -5.52 -4.76
CA PRO A 245 -7.52 -6.01 -3.61
C PRO A 245 -8.99 -6.33 -3.95
N ILE A 246 -9.59 -7.23 -3.17
CA ILE A 246 -11.00 -7.61 -3.26
C ILE A 246 -11.71 -7.23 -1.96
N LEU A 247 -12.74 -6.38 -2.02
CA LEU A 247 -13.53 -5.98 -0.86
C LEU A 247 -14.70 -6.92 -0.67
N LEU A 248 -14.79 -7.54 0.51
CA LEU A 248 -15.97 -8.28 0.95
C LEU A 248 -16.79 -7.37 1.88
N VAL A 249 -17.89 -6.79 1.36
CA VAL A 249 -18.77 -5.90 2.14
C VAL A 249 -19.82 -6.72 2.86
N MET A 250 -19.69 -6.82 4.19
CA MET A 250 -20.55 -7.62 5.06
C MET A 250 -21.35 -6.77 6.06
N GLY A 251 -22.37 -7.41 6.64
CA GLY A 251 -23.29 -6.79 7.59
C GLY A 251 -24.70 -7.37 7.48
N LEU A 252 -25.56 -7.05 8.44
CA LEU A 252 -26.95 -7.50 8.47
C LEU A 252 -27.73 -7.04 7.22
N SER A 253 -28.82 -7.72 6.89
CA SER A 253 -29.74 -7.21 5.87
C SER A 253 -30.26 -5.83 6.30
N GLY A 254 -30.41 -4.92 5.34
CA GLY A 254 -30.77 -3.52 5.62
C GLY A 254 -29.60 -2.60 6.04
N ALA A 255 -28.41 -3.13 6.37
CA ALA A 255 -27.23 -2.32 6.72
C ALA A 255 -26.63 -1.49 5.57
N GLY A 256 -27.22 -1.54 4.37
CA GLY A 256 -26.78 -0.73 3.23
C GLY A 256 -25.64 -1.33 2.39
N LYS A 257 -25.32 -2.62 2.55
CA LYS A 257 -24.24 -3.32 1.81
C LYS A 257 -24.21 -3.00 0.32
N SER A 258 -25.29 -3.27 -0.41
CA SER A 258 -25.37 -3.02 -1.86
C SER A 258 -25.26 -1.54 -2.20
N THR A 259 -25.87 -0.66 -1.41
CA THR A 259 -25.80 0.80 -1.62
C THR A 259 -24.37 1.31 -1.45
N VAL A 260 -23.68 0.89 -0.40
CA VAL A 260 -22.27 1.22 -0.15
C VAL A 260 -21.36 0.60 -1.22
N ALA A 261 -21.60 -0.65 -1.62
CA ALA A 261 -20.83 -1.32 -2.66
C ALA A 261 -20.96 -0.63 -4.03
N LEU A 262 -22.15 -0.12 -4.37
CA LEU A 262 -22.37 0.68 -5.58
C LEU A 262 -21.66 2.04 -5.52
N GLU A 263 -21.65 2.71 -4.38
CA GLU A 263 -20.85 3.94 -4.17
C GLU A 263 -19.35 3.68 -4.31
N LEU A 264 -18.86 2.58 -3.72
CA LEU A 264 -17.47 2.14 -3.87
C LEU A 264 -17.13 1.83 -5.33
N ARG A 265 -17.99 1.09 -6.04
CA ARG A 265 -17.85 0.81 -7.47
C ARG A 265 -17.75 2.10 -8.27
N ALA A 266 -18.64 3.06 -8.04
CA ALA A 266 -18.68 4.32 -8.78
C ALA A 266 -17.38 5.13 -8.62
N ARG A 267 -16.74 5.06 -7.44
CA ARG A 267 -15.52 5.83 -7.13
C ARG A 267 -14.23 5.12 -7.50
N LEU A 268 -14.20 3.80 -7.32
CA LEU A 268 -13.01 2.98 -7.53
C LEU A 268 -12.94 2.43 -8.96
N GLY A 269 -14.08 2.35 -9.67
CA GLY A 269 -14.18 1.73 -11.00
C GLY A 269 -14.02 0.21 -10.98
N TRP A 270 -14.13 -0.44 -9.83
CA TRP A 270 -13.89 -1.88 -9.69
C TRP A 270 -15.13 -2.71 -10.06
N PRO A 271 -14.95 -3.91 -10.62
CA PRO A 271 -16.04 -4.86 -10.81
C PRO A 271 -16.80 -5.13 -9.50
N PHE A 272 -18.13 -5.15 -9.59
CA PHE A 272 -19.02 -5.40 -8.46
C PHE A 272 -19.86 -6.65 -8.70
N GLU A 273 -20.00 -7.49 -7.68
CA GLU A 273 -20.89 -8.65 -7.64
C GLU A 273 -21.83 -8.56 -6.44
N GLU A 274 -23.13 -8.79 -6.67
CA GLU A 274 -24.10 -8.89 -5.59
C GLU A 274 -24.12 -10.33 -5.07
N GLY A 275 -23.58 -10.59 -3.88
CA GLY A 275 -23.47 -11.96 -3.37
C GLY A 275 -24.81 -12.64 -3.16
N ASP A 276 -25.87 -11.89 -2.88
CA ASP A 276 -27.22 -12.46 -2.77
C ASP A 276 -27.72 -13.04 -4.12
N ALA A 277 -27.20 -12.55 -5.26
CA ALA A 277 -27.50 -13.09 -6.59
C ALA A 277 -26.83 -14.45 -6.85
N LEU A 278 -25.86 -14.85 -6.02
CA LEU A 278 -25.17 -16.13 -6.16
C LEU A 278 -25.89 -17.28 -5.44
N HIS A 279 -26.99 -17.01 -4.73
CA HIS A 279 -27.75 -18.04 -4.04
C HIS A 279 -28.33 -19.09 -5.01
N PRO A 280 -28.30 -20.38 -4.66
CA PRO A 280 -29.07 -21.40 -5.37
C PRO A 280 -30.59 -21.10 -5.31
N GLU A 281 -31.35 -21.55 -6.30
CA GLU A 281 -32.79 -21.34 -6.40
C GLU A 281 -33.52 -21.89 -5.15
N ALA A 282 -33.04 -22.99 -4.58
CA ALA A 282 -33.59 -23.57 -3.36
C ALA A 282 -33.47 -22.63 -2.14
N ASN A 283 -32.38 -21.86 -2.04
CA ASN A 283 -32.20 -20.90 -0.96
C ASN A 283 -33.11 -19.69 -1.16
N ILE A 284 -33.22 -19.21 -2.40
CA ILE A 284 -34.12 -18.12 -2.76
C ILE A 284 -35.57 -18.49 -2.40
N ALA A 285 -35.99 -19.71 -2.74
CA ALA A 285 -37.33 -20.22 -2.41
C ALA A 285 -37.58 -20.26 -0.89
N LYS A 286 -36.62 -20.77 -0.10
CA LYS A 286 -36.71 -20.78 1.37
C LYS A 286 -36.83 -19.37 1.94
N MET A 287 -35.98 -18.43 1.51
CA MET A 287 -36.01 -17.05 1.97
C MET A 287 -37.32 -16.34 1.58
N HIS A 288 -37.84 -16.57 0.36
CA HIS A 288 -39.13 -16.04 -0.09
C HIS A 288 -40.30 -16.60 0.73
N ALA A 289 -40.19 -17.84 1.21
CA ALA A 289 -41.15 -18.46 2.11
C ALA A 289 -40.99 -18.05 3.59
N GLY A 290 -40.04 -17.17 3.93
CA GLY A 290 -39.77 -16.76 5.30
C GLY A 290 -39.05 -17.82 6.14
N ILE A 291 -38.51 -18.87 5.50
CA ILE A 291 -37.82 -19.98 6.16
C ILE A 291 -36.32 -19.62 6.29
N PRO A 292 -35.76 -19.56 7.50
CA PRO A 292 -34.33 -19.31 7.68
C PRO A 292 -33.49 -20.40 7.01
N LEU A 293 -32.41 -20.00 6.35
CA LEU A 293 -31.43 -20.95 5.84
C LEU A 293 -30.66 -21.59 7.00
N THR A 294 -30.31 -22.86 6.87
CA THR A 294 -29.36 -23.56 7.76
C THR A 294 -27.91 -23.35 7.32
N ASP A 295 -26.95 -23.85 8.07
CA ASP A 295 -25.53 -23.80 7.70
C ASP A 295 -25.27 -24.64 6.43
N ALA A 296 -25.90 -25.82 6.34
CA ALA A 296 -25.85 -26.69 5.16
C ALA A 296 -26.46 -26.02 3.91
N ASP A 297 -27.53 -25.24 4.08
CA ASP A 297 -28.11 -24.47 2.97
C ASP A 297 -27.14 -23.38 2.47
N ARG A 298 -26.32 -22.80 3.34
CA ARG A 298 -25.41 -21.69 2.99
C ARG A 298 -24.11 -22.16 2.35
N GLU A 299 -23.68 -23.39 2.58
CA GLU A 299 -22.42 -23.92 2.06
C GLU A 299 -22.26 -23.78 0.53
N PRO A 300 -23.23 -24.19 -0.32
CA PRO A 300 -23.10 -24.03 -1.77
C PRO A 300 -23.04 -22.57 -2.23
N TRP A 301 -23.71 -21.68 -1.50
CA TRP A 301 -23.70 -20.24 -1.77
C TRP A 301 -22.34 -19.61 -1.42
N LEU A 302 -21.80 -19.92 -0.24
CA LEU A 302 -20.48 -19.46 0.18
C LEU A 302 -19.38 -19.97 -0.76
N ALA A 303 -19.51 -21.21 -1.26
CA ALA A 303 -18.61 -21.75 -2.26
C ALA A 303 -18.63 -20.95 -3.59
N ARG A 304 -19.81 -20.48 -4.04
CA ARG A 304 -19.93 -19.61 -5.22
C ARG A 304 -19.32 -18.23 -5.00
N VAL A 305 -19.52 -17.64 -3.82
CA VAL A 305 -18.86 -16.38 -3.43
C VAL A 305 -17.32 -16.55 -3.44
N ALA A 306 -16.82 -17.63 -2.81
CA ALA A 306 -15.40 -17.94 -2.80
C ALA A 306 -14.83 -18.19 -4.20
N ALA A 307 -15.57 -18.88 -5.07
CA ALA A 307 -15.17 -19.11 -6.46
C ALA A 307 -15.07 -17.80 -7.27
N TRP A 308 -16.00 -16.85 -7.07
CA TRP A 308 -15.90 -15.53 -7.69
C TRP A 308 -14.67 -14.76 -7.21
N ILE A 309 -14.40 -14.79 -5.90
CA ILE A 309 -13.20 -14.19 -5.32
C ILE A 309 -11.95 -14.83 -5.93
N ASP A 310 -11.88 -16.16 -5.99
CA ASP A 310 -10.72 -16.88 -6.53
C ASP A 310 -10.50 -16.61 -8.03
N ALA A 311 -11.57 -16.44 -8.82
CA ALA A 311 -11.47 -16.03 -10.21
C ALA A 311 -10.84 -14.62 -10.35
N ARG A 312 -11.23 -13.66 -9.51
CA ARG A 312 -10.62 -12.31 -9.48
C ARG A 312 -9.15 -12.36 -9.05
N ARG A 313 -8.84 -13.17 -8.04
CA ARG A 313 -7.46 -13.40 -7.57
C ARG A 313 -6.59 -13.99 -8.67
N ALA A 314 -7.06 -15.03 -9.34
CA ALA A 314 -6.35 -15.66 -10.46
C ALA A 314 -6.12 -14.67 -11.62
N ALA A 315 -7.12 -13.83 -11.92
CA ALA A 315 -7.01 -12.78 -12.94
C ALA A 315 -6.19 -11.57 -12.50
N ARG A 316 -5.76 -11.49 -11.24
CA ARG A 316 -5.13 -10.31 -10.62
C ARG A 316 -5.93 -9.04 -10.90
N GLN A 317 -7.23 -9.09 -10.62
CA GLN A 317 -8.14 -7.95 -10.77
C GLN A 317 -8.78 -7.57 -9.43
N PRO A 318 -9.09 -6.28 -9.22
CA PRO A 318 -9.78 -5.88 -8.02
C PRO A 318 -11.24 -6.29 -8.12
N GLY A 319 -11.92 -6.28 -6.98
CA GLY A 319 -13.34 -6.61 -6.95
C GLY A 319 -14.03 -6.08 -5.71
N ILE A 320 -15.34 -5.91 -5.81
CA ILE A 320 -16.22 -5.63 -4.68
C ILE A 320 -17.30 -6.69 -4.72
N ILE A 321 -17.51 -7.39 -3.61
CA ILE A 321 -18.58 -8.38 -3.49
C ILE A 321 -19.28 -8.17 -2.15
N THR A 322 -20.61 -8.13 -2.17
CA THR A 322 -21.41 -8.16 -0.94
C THR A 322 -21.55 -9.59 -0.46
N CYS A 323 -21.51 -9.82 0.85
CA CYS A 323 -21.82 -11.13 1.42
C CYS A 323 -22.22 -10.96 2.88
N SER A 324 -23.33 -11.57 3.31
CA SER A 324 -23.74 -11.44 4.70
C SER A 324 -22.70 -12.03 5.67
N ALA A 325 -22.04 -13.14 5.30
CA ALA A 325 -20.90 -13.77 6.01
C ALA A 325 -20.97 -13.66 7.55
N LEU A 326 -22.15 -13.95 8.10
CA LEU A 326 -22.52 -13.57 9.48
C LEU A 326 -21.77 -14.36 10.55
N LYS A 327 -21.29 -15.56 10.26
CA LYS A 327 -20.47 -16.38 11.17
C LYS A 327 -19.00 -16.35 10.82
N ARG A 328 -18.13 -16.51 11.83
CA ARG A 328 -16.68 -16.68 11.65
C ARG A 328 -16.37 -17.86 10.74
N SER A 329 -17.11 -18.97 10.87
CA SER A 329 -16.98 -20.13 9.98
C SER A 329 -17.25 -19.78 8.51
N TYR A 330 -18.20 -18.88 8.23
CA TYR A 330 -18.49 -18.44 6.86
C TYR A 330 -17.38 -17.54 6.33
N ARG A 331 -16.87 -16.63 7.16
CA ARG A 331 -15.74 -15.77 6.81
C ARG A 331 -14.47 -16.57 6.53
N GLN A 332 -14.25 -17.68 7.21
CA GLN A 332 -13.15 -18.61 6.87
C GLN A 332 -13.30 -19.22 5.47
N VAL A 333 -14.52 -19.48 4.99
CA VAL A 333 -14.74 -19.99 3.63
C VAL A 333 -14.41 -18.93 2.57
N VAL A 334 -14.84 -17.69 2.76
CA VAL A 334 -14.75 -16.63 1.72
C VAL A 334 -13.51 -15.73 1.84
N VAL A 335 -13.02 -15.50 3.06
CA VAL A 335 -11.75 -14.79 3.34
C VAL A 335 -10.65 -15.84 3.53
N GLY A 336 -10.69 -16.61 4.62
CA GLY A 336 -9.73 -17.69 4.90
C GLY A 336 -8.27 -17.29 4.66
N SER A 337 -7.53 -18.12 3.93
CA SER A 337 -6.13 -17.86 3.56
C SER A 337 -5.96 -16.99 2.30
N ARG A 338 -6.95 -16.14 1.97
CA ARG A 338 -6.93 -15.23 0.81
C ARG A 338 -6.63 -13.80 1.25
N PRO A 339 -5.35 -13.45 1.41
CA PRO A 339 -4.97 -12.15 1.97
C PRO A 339 -5.19 -10.98 1.00
N GLU A 340 -5.58 -11.23 -0.25
CA GLU A 340 -6.08 -10.21 -1.17
C GLU A 340 -7.49 -9.72 -0.79
N VAL A 341 -8.22 -10.46 0.07
CA VAL A 341 -9.59 -10.14 0.48
C VAL A 341 -9.56 -9.27 1.73
N ARG A 342 -10.14 -8.07 1.63
CA ARG A 342 -10.36 -7.17 2.78
C ARG A 342 -11.81 -7.24 3.22
N LEU A 343 -12.01 -7.60 4.49
CA LEU A 343 -13.31 -7.61 5.13
C LEU A 343 -13.75 -6.17 5.47
N VAL A 344 -14.92 -5.75 5.00
CA VAL A 344 -15.54 -4.46 5.34
C VAL A 344 -16.84 -4.75 6.09
N TYR A 345 -16.86 -4.50 7.40
CA TYR A 345 -18.02 -4.77 8.24
C TYR A 345 -18.84 -3.50 8.47
N LEU A 346 -20.05 -3.46 7.90
CA LEU A 346 -21.03 -2.42 8.15
C LEU A 346 -21.79 -2.74 9.44
N ARG A 347 -21.33 -2.17 10.55
CA ARG A 347 -21.88 -2.40 11.89
C ARG A 347 -23.09 -1.51 12.13
N GLY A 348 -24.22 -2.10 12.51
CA GLY A 348 -25.42 -1.34 12.86
C GLY A 348 -26.05 -1.82 14.16
N GLY A 349 -26.43 -0.86 15.01
CA GLY A 349 -27.20 -1.13 16.21
C GLY A 349 -28.62 -1.60 15.87
N ARG A 350 -29.22 -2.38 16.78
CA ARG A 350 -30.57 -2.95 16.63
C ARG A 350 -31.62 -1.92 16.20
N ASP A 351 -31.52 -0.70 16.73
CA ASP A 351 -32.50 0.38 16.51
C ASP A 351 -32.35 1.06 15.13
N LEU A 352 -31.12 1.25 14.66
CA LEU A 352 -30.79 1.88 13.38
C LEU A 352 -31.17 1.02 12.17
N ILE A 353 -31.07 -0.30 12.30
CA ILE A 353 -31.47 -1.25 11.24
C ILE A 353 -33.00 -1.34 11.16
N ALA A 354 -33.69 -1.30 12.31
CA ALA A 354 -35.15 -1.24 12.36
C ALA A 354 -35.71 0.03 11.72
N GLU A 355 -35.15 1.21 12.02
CA GLU A 355 -35.57 2.49 11.42
C GLU A 355 -35.31 2.56 9.90
N HIS A 356 -34.15 2.09 9.42
CA HIS A 356 -33.83 2.09 7.99
C HIS A 356 -34.75 1.18 7.16
N LEU A 357 -35.25 0.10 7.76
CA LEU A 357 -36.19 -0.83 7.12
C LEU A 357 -37.63 -0.29 7.11
N MET A 358 -38.04 0.49 8.12
CA MET A 358 -39.36 1.14 8.15
C MET A 358 -39.52 2.22 7.06
N GLY A 359 -38.42 2.80 6.58
CA GLY A 359 -38.42 3.85 5.54
C GLY A 359 -38.54 3.37 4.09
N ARG A 360 -38.49 2.05 3.78
CA ARG A 360 -38.52 1.54 2.40
C ARG A 360 -39.89 0.96 2.01
N ARG A 361 -40.53 1.58 1.02
CA ARG A 361 -41.54 0.92 0.17
C ARG A 361 -40.80 0.06 -0.86
N GLY A 362 -40.80 -1.28 -0.74
CA GLY A 362 -40.43 -2.14 -1.89
C GLY A 362 -39.91 -3.57 -1.64
N HIS A 363 -39.30 -3.90 -0.51
CA HIS A 363 -38.87 -5.28 -0.23
C HIS A 363 -39.00 -5.57 1.27
N PHE A 364 -40.13 -6.14 1.66
CA PHE A 364 -40.39 -6.53 3.05
C PHE A 364 -39.68 -7.86 3.34
N MET A 365 -38.61 -7.82 4.13
CA MET A 365 -38.05 -9.05 4.72
C MET A 365 -38.87 -9.38 5.98
N PRO A 366 -39.41 -10.61 6.11
CA PRO A 366 -40.18 -11.00 7.29
C PRO A 366 -39.40 -10.72 8.59
N PRO A 367 -40.03 -10.17 9.64
CA PRO A 367 -39.38 -9.89 10.93
C PRO A 367 -38.68 -11.10 11.55
N THR A 368 -39.21 -12.31 11.30
CA THR A 368 -38.63 -13.57 11.75
C THR A 368 -37.27 -13.88 11.11
N LEU A 369 -37.08 -13.53 9.82
CA LEU A 369 -35.79 -13.69 9.15
C LEU A 369 -34.76 -12.67 9.64
N MET A 370 -35.20 -11.46 9.96
CA MET A 370 -34.34 -10.44 10.56
C MET A 370 -33.83 -10.88 11.93
N GLN A 371 -34.73 -11.38 12.78
CA GLN A 371 -34.38 -11.91 14.10
C GLN A 371 -33.37 -13.06 13.98
N SER A 372 -33.57 -13.98 13.04
CA SER A 372 -32.62 -15.07 12.77
C SER A 372 -31.24 -14.56 12.34
N GLN A 373 -31.15 -13.50 11.52
CA GLN A 373 -29.86 -12.93 11.14
C GLN A 373 -29.13 -12.28 12.31
N ILE A 374 -29.85 -11.60 13.20
CA ILE A 374 -29.28 -11.00 14.41
C ILE A 374 -28.73 -12.09 15.33
N GLU A 375 -29.46 -13.18 15.51
CA GLU A 375 -29.02 -14.34 16.31
C GLU A 375 -27.83 -15.08 15.68
N THR A 376 -27.72 -15.02 14.35
CA THR A 376 -26.63 -15.67 13.59
C THR A 376 -25.35 -14.82 13.55
N LEU A 377 -25.43 -13.52 13.81
CA LEU A 377 -24.29 -12.61 13.68
C LEU A 377 -23.27 -12.86 14.79
N GLU A 378 -22.11 -13.37 14.37
CA GLU A 378 -20.87 -13.35 15.12
C GLU A 378 -20.05 -12.18 14.59
N GLU A 379 -19.93 -11.09 15.35
CA GLU A 379 -19.14 -9.93 14.90
C GLU A 379 -17.70 -10.35 14.55
N PRO A 380 -17.09 -9.78 13.49
CA PRO A 380 -15.71 -10.06 13.15
C PRO A 380 -14.76 -9.71 14.29
N ASP A 381 -13.89 -10.65 14.65
CA ASP A 381 -12.87 -10.44 15.66
C ASP A 381 -11.71 -9.58 15.12
N PRO A 382 -10.93 -8.89 15.98
CA PRO A 382 -9.79 -8.10 15.53
C PRO A 382 -8.73 -8.88 14.75
N ASP A 383 -8.60 -10.20 14.96
CA ASP A 383 -7.64 -11.05 14.23
C ASP A 383 -8.09 -11.37 12.79
N GLU A 384 -9.36 -11.12 12.46
CA GLU A 384 -9.89 -11.16 11.10
C GLU A 384 -9.66 -9.82 10.35
N ASP A 385 -8.99 -8.87 11.01
CA ASP A 385 -8.64 -7.52 10.52
C ASP A 385 -9.79 -6.81 9.77
N PRO A 386 -10.99 -6.69 10.36
CA PRO A 386 -12.13 -6.06 9.72
C PRO A 386 -11.93 -4.54 9.59
N LEU A 387 -12.30 -3.99 8.44
CA LEU A 387 -12.58 -2.56 8.31
C LEU A 387 -14.03 -2.31 8.77
N THR A 388 -14.20 -2.08 10.07
CA THR A 388 -15.52 -1.84 10.67
C THR A 388 -15.95 -0.39 10.50
N VAL A 389 -17.15 -0.16 9.97
CA VAL A 389 -17.75 1.17 9.80
C VAL A 389 -19.18 1.17 10.32
N ASP A 390 -19.50 2.11 11.20
CA ASP A 390 -20.84 2.27 11.75
C ASP A 390 -21.81 2.79 10.68
N VAL A 391 -22.99 2.16 10.59
CA VAL A 391 -24.08 2.61 9.73
C VAL A 391 -24.88 3.70 10.44
N GLY A 392 -25.37 4.67 9.67
CA GLY A 392 -26.10 5.84 10.20
C GLY A 392 -25.82 7.12 9.40
N SER A 393 -24.65 7.20 8.76
CA SER A 393 -24.35 8.22 7.76
C SER A 393 -24.83 7.80 6.36
N PRO A 394 -25.07 8.76 5.44
CA PRO A 394 -25.32 8.48 4.04
C PRO A 394 -24.29 7.51 3.44
N ALA A 395 -24.72 6.61 2.55
CA ALA A 395 -23.84 5.60 1.94
C ALA A 395 -22.60 6.22 1.28
N ARG A 396 -22.73 7.45 0.77
CA ARG A 396 -21.60 8.20 0.23
C ARG A 396 -20.51 8.46 1.28
N ASP A 397 -20.86 8.80 2.51
CA ASP A 397 -19.91 9.17 3.56
C ASP A 397 -19.27 7.91 4.16
N VAL A 398 -20.05 6.82 4.20
CA VAL A 398 -19.57 5.47 4.54
C VAL A 398 -18.56 5.00 3.49
N ALA A 399 -18.86 5.11 2.20
CA ALA A 399 -17.93 4.75 1.13
C ALA A 399 -16.67 5.62 1.16
N ASP A 400 -16.77 6.93 1.46
CA ASP A 400 -15.58 7.78 1.63
C ASP A 400 -14.77 7.36 2.84
N THR A 401 -15.42 6.97 3.93
CA THR A 401 -14.73 6.44 5.11
C THR A 401 -14.04 5.12 4.80
N ILE A 402 -14.68 4.22 4.06
CA ILE A 402 -14.08 2.98 3.60
C ILE A 402 -12.90 3.27 2.69
N ILE A 403 -13.01 4.14 1.69
CA ILE A 403 -11.89 4.50 0.81
C ILE A 403 -10.75 5.13 1.60
N ARG A 404 -11.05 6.09 2.48
CA ARG A 404 -10.06 6.71 3.38
C ARG A 404 -9.42 5.68 4.30
N ARG A 405 -10.16 4.72 4.84
CA ARG A 405 -9.64 3.64 5.68
C ARG A 405 -9.01 2.53 4.84
N LEU A 406 -9.34 2.31 3.59
CA LEU A 406 -8.52 1.49 2.70
C LEU A 406 -7.22 2.22 2.36
N ALA A 407 -7.19 3.55 2.51
CA ALA A 407 -5.99 4.38 2.49
C ALA A 407 -5.31 4.55 3.88
N ALA A 408 -6.00 4.34 5.01
CA ALA A 408 -5.51 4.56 6.39
C ALA A 408 -5.51 3.34 7.34
N ALA A 409 -6.16 2.22 7.00
CA ALA A 409 -6.19 0.94 7.71
C ALA A 409 -4.79 0.36 7.61
N SER A 410 -4.08 0.72 8.65
CA SER A 410 -2.91 0.10 9.19
C SER A 410 -3.21 -0.01 10.67
N PRO A 411 -3.07 -1.19 11.30
CA PRO A 411 -3.63 -1.42 12.62
C PRO A 411 -3.05 -0.44 13.64
N ALA A 412 -3.94 0.11 14.45
CA ALA A 412 -3.59 0.63 15.75
C ALA A 412 -2.93 -0.48 16.57
N GLY A 413 -1.81 -0.13 17.22
CA GLY A 413 -1.07 -1.03 18.10
C GLY A 413 0.31 -1.38 17.54
N TRP A 414 1.29 -0.56 17.89
CA TRP A 414 2.71 -0.90 17.84
C TRP A 414 2.93 -2.35 18.28
N ARG A 415 3.37 -3.19 17.35
CA ARG A 415 4.15 -4.40 17.62
C ARG A 415 5.25 -4.46 16.58
N ALA A 416 6.38 -3.85 16.91
CA ALA A 416 7.63 -4.16 16.23
C ALA A 416 7.92 -5.65 16.48
N THR A 417 8.03 -6.42 15.41
CA THR A 417 8.57 -7.78 15.50
C THR A 417 10.08 -7.65 15.42
N PRO A 418 10.85 -8.08 16.45
CA PRO A 418 12.30 -8.16 16.33
C PRO A 418 12.65 -9.05 15.13
N VAL A 419 13.63 -8.62 14.33
CA VAL A 419 14.15 -9.41 13.21
C VAL A 419 15.11 -10.46 13.71
#